data_AF-A0A2S3VMN4-F1
#
_entry.id   AF-A0A2S3VMN4-F1
#
_cell.length_a   1.000
_cell.length_b   1.000
_cell.length_c   1.000
_cell.angle_alpha   90.00
_cell.angle_beta   90.00
_cell.angle_gamma   90.00
#
_symmetry.space_group_name_H-M   'P 1'
#
loop_
_entity.id
_entity.type
_entity.pdbx_description
1 polymer ?
#
loop_
_entity_poly.entity_id
_entity_poly.type
_entity_poly.pdbx_seq_one_letter_code
_entity_poly.pdbx_strand_id
1 'polypeptide(L)'
;MQIRERSFVNSLRQTAQQGDASAQYTLGAMYENGEGVVQNVVTAASWYRKAAKQGDEWAQYTMGRIYECGQGVPQDMAKAASWYRKAAEQGVDWAEYALGDLYKKGKGVPQSFEVAATWYQKAAEQALAEAQYALARLYEDGEGITQDLVKAAAWYRKAAEQGDASAQDSLGDLYKQGDGVRQSFEKAGAWYRKAAEQGHAWAQLSLGELYEKGDGVKQSSTKALVWYNKAADQGNYFAQHALGRLYEKEENFAQAASWYLQAAEQDYEWAQVALARLYAHGRGVSQDFAKAVGWHRKAVEQGDAWAQNSFANLYGKIEPQNFTEAAVWYRKAAEQGYEPAQHSLAECYAEGRGVPQDFAEAAVWYRKAAEQGYELAQHDLAELYTKGRGVPLDFAEAAVWYRKAAEQGYVWAKYNLARLYKKGRGVPKDFAQAADWYRKAAEQGHAWAQYVLGGLYKNGEGVTQDYECAYVWLSLSIKNGVFMNGVGKLRDAVAKELSTAQFETAKGVLAEYFELYRARR
;
A
#
# COMPACT_ATOMS: atom_id res chain seq x y z
N MET A 1 -15.41 5.25 65.29
CA MET A 1 -15.10 5.98 64.04
C MET A 1 -16.33 6.71 63.50
N GLN A 2 -17.47 6.03 63.29
CA GLN A 2 -18.72 6.62 62.74
C GLN A 2 -19.32 7.83 63.48
N ILE A 3 -19.11 8.00 64.80
CA ILE A 3 -19.69 9.13 65.55
C ILE A 3 -18.93 10.44 65.26
N ARG A 4 -17.59 10.39 65.09
CA ARG A 4 -16.77 11.57 64.78
C ARG A 4 -17.00 12.05 63.34
N GLU A 5 -17.15 11.13 62.40
CA GLU A 5 -17.51 11.46 61.01
C GLU A 5 -18.90 12.09 60.93
N ARG A 6 -19.89 11.54 61.63
CA ARG A 6 -21.23 12.16 61.69
C ARG A 6 -21.23 13.54 62.35
N SER A 7 -20.44 13.76 63.40
CA SER A 7 -20.36 15.08 64.04
C SER A 7 -19.65 16.10 63.14
N PHE A 8 -18.63 15.68 62.39
CA PHE A 8 -17.94 16.52 61.41
C PHE A 8 -18.88 16.95 60.28
N VAL A 9 -19.60 16.01 59.65
CA VAL A 9 -20.55 16.33 58.55
C VAL A 9 -21.67 17.26 59.03
N ASN A 10 -22.20 17.04 60.24
CA ASN A 10 -23.23 17.90 60.80
C ASN A 10 -22.73 19.33 61.06
N SER A 11 -21.52 19.46 61.60
CA SER A 11 -20.86 20.76 61.79
C SER A 11 -20.63 21.46 60.44
N LEU A 12 -20.04 20.75 59.46
CA LEU A 12 -19.80 21.27 58.12
C LEU A 12 -21.09 21.72 57.43
N ARG A 13 -22.17 20.93 57.56
CA ARG A 13 -23.48 21.28 57.01
C ARG A 13 -24.03 22.57 57.63
N GLN A 14 -23.85 22.76 58.94
CA GLN A 14 -24.27 24.00 59.61
C GLN A 14 -23.47 25.20 59.09
N THR A 15 -22.15 25.08 58.98
CA THR A 15 -21.27 26.13 58.45
C THR A 15 -21.59 26.46 56.99
N ALA A 16 -21.82 25.45 56.16
CA ALA A 16 -22.24 25.63 54.76
C ALA A 16 -23.61 26.31 54.64
N GLN A 17 -24.55 26.01 55.54
CA GLN A 17 -25.85 26.67 55.63
C GLN A 17 -25.75 28.14 56.09
N GLN A 18 -24.76 28.45 56.93
CA GLN A 18 -24.47 29.82 57.38
C GLN A 18 -23.81 30.69 56.30
N GLY A 19 -23.47 30.11 55.14
CA GLY A 19 -23.00 30.85 53.97
C GLY A 19 -21.52 30.68 53.67
N ASP A 20 -20.76 29.94 54.47
CA ASP A 20 -19.32 29.79 54.22
C ASP A 20 -19.03 29.06 52.90
N ALA A 21 -18.30 29.72 51.98
CA ALA A 21 -18.09 29.23 50.63
C ALA A 21 -17.22 27.95 50.60
N SER A 22 -16.16 27.89 51.40
CA SER A 22 -15.29 26.71 51.49
C SER A 22 -16.00 25.50 52.10
N ALA A 23 -16.87 25.71 53.09
CA ALA A 23 -17.71 24.65 53.65
C ALA A 23 -18.77 24.18 52.65
N GLN A 24 -19.33 25.08 51.84
CA GLN A 24 -20.24 24.71 50.75
C GLN A 24 -19.52 23.91 49.66
N TYR A 25 -18.31 24.31 49.25
CA TYR A 25 -17.49 23.55 48.31
C TYR A 25 -17.16 22.16 48.85
N THR A 26 -16.62 22.08 50.07
CA THR A 26 -16.28 20.81 50.73
C THR A 26 -17.50 19.89 50.86
N LEU A 27 -18.65 20.44 51.26
CA LEU A 27 -19.89 19.66 51.36
C LEU A 27 -20.36 19.17 49.99
N GLY A 28 -20.15 19.96 48.93
CA GLY A 28 -20.36 19.55 47.54
C GLY A 28 -19.54 18.31 47.18
N ALA A 29 -18.23 18.32 47.47
CA ALA A 29 -17.32 17.21 47.22
C ALA A 29 -17.71 15.95 47.99
N MET A 30 -18.13 16.09 49.25
CA MET A 30 -18.63 14.97 50.04
C MET A 30 -19.86 14.32 49.41
N TYR A 31 -20.81 15.10 48.87
CA TYR A 31 -21.95 14.55 48.13
C TYR A 31 -21.56 13.97 46.76
N GLU A 32 -20.55 14.51 46.09
CA GLU A 32 -20.05 13.98 44.81
C GLU A 32 -19.40 12.60 44.99
N ASN A 33 -18.62 12.41 46.06
CA ASN A 33 -17.88 11.17 46.32
C ASN A 33 -18.59 10.19 47.26
N GLY A 34 -19.66 10.61 47.95
CA GLY A 34 -20.33 9.80 48.97
C GLY A 34 -19.53 9.66 50.27
N GLU A 35 -18.65 10.61 50.57
CA GLU A 35 -17.83 10.61 51.77
C GLU A 35 -18.64 11.12 52.96
N GLY A 36 -19.00 10.25 53.90
CA GLY A 36 -19.76 10.63 55.10
C GLY A 36 -21.23 11.02 54.85
N VAL A 37 -21.68 11.08 53.60
CA VAL A 37 -23.06 11.30 53.15
C VAL A 37 -23.42 10.34 52.02
N VAL A 38 -24.71 10.10 51.77
CA VAL A 38 -25.14 9.35 50.58
C VAL A 38 -24.80 10.16 49.33
N GLN A 39 -24.08 9.54 48.40
CA GLN A 39 -23.68 10.17 47.13
C GLN A 39 -24.90 10.74 46.41
N ASN A 40 -24.82 12.00 46.00
CA ASN A 40 -25.89 12.68 45.29
C ASN A 40 -25.34 13.87 44.48
N VAL A 41 -25.16 13.65 43.18
CA VAL A 41 -24.58 14.63 42.25
C VAL A 41 -25.43 15.88 42.06
N VAL A 42 -26.76 15.78 42.20
CA VAL A 42 -27.66 16.95 42.11
C VAL A 42 -27.49 17.83 43.34
N THR A 43 -27.41 17.22 44.53
CA THR A 43 -27.15 17.92 45.78
C THR A 43 -25.74 18.52 45.77
N ALA A 44 -24.74 17.80 45.28
CA ALA A 44 -23.38 18.31 45.11
C ALA A 44 -23.36 19.57 44.22
N ALA A 45 -23.95 19.51 43.03
CA ALA A 45 -24.07 20.64 42.11
C ALA A 45 -24.79 21.84 42.75
N SER A 46 -25.78 21.60 43.62
CA SER A 46 -26.47 22.67 44.35
C SER A 46 -25.55 23.41 45.33
N TRP A 47 -24.66 22.68 46.03
CA TRP A 47 -23.70 23.24 46.98
C TRP A 47 -22.55 23.95 46.27
N TYR A 48 -21.98 23.33 45.23
CA TYR A 48 -20.99 23.98 44.37
C TYR A 48 -21.52 25.26 43.76
N ARG A 49 -22.78 25.30 43.30
CA ARG A 49 -23.39 26.52 42.78
C ARG A 49 -23.47 27.63 43.81
N LYS A 50 -23.73 27.32 45.09
CA LYS A 50 -23.75 28.32 46.16
C LYS A 50 -22.34 28.88 46.39
N ALA A 51 -21.33 28.02 46.51
CA ALA A 51 -19.94 28.43 46.67
C ALA A 51 -19.45 29.26 45.47
N ALA A 52 -19.70 28.79 44.24
CA ALA A 52 -19.30 29.46 43.00
C ALA A 52 -19.90 30.86 42.84
N LYS A 53 -21.16 31.05 43.29
CA LYS A 53 -21.83 32.36 43.31
C LYS A 53 -21.19 33.34 44.28
N GLN A 54 -20.46 32.85 45.29
CA GLN A 54 -19.74 33.67 46.26
C GLN A 54 -18.31 33.99 45.84
N GLY A 55 -17.87 33.51 44.67
CA GLY A 55 -16.54 33.80 44.15
C GLY A 55 -15.55 32.65 44.26
N ASP A 56 -15.87 31.57 45.00
CA ASP A 56 -14.96 30.43 45.21
C ASP A 56 -14.51 29.84 43.87
N GLU A 57 -13.20 29.94 43.62
CA GLU A 57 -12.58 29.70 42.32
C GLU A 57 -12.65 28.23 41.90
N TRP A 58 -12.48 27.31 42.86
CA TRP A 58 -12.59 25.87 42.63
C TRP A 58 -14.04 25.42 42.43
N ALA A 59 -14.99 26.01 43.14
CA ALA A 59 -16.41 25.79 42.90
C ALA A 59 -16.83 26.34 41.53
N GLN A 60 -16.29 27.47 41.07
CA GLN A 60 -16.54 27.99 39.73
C GLN A 60 -15.99 27.06 38.65
N TYR A 61 -14.74 26.61 38.78
CA TYR A 61 -14.18 25.60 37.88
C TYR A 61 -15.04 24.32 37.86
N THR A 62 -15.42 23.82 39.04
CA THR A 62 -16.25 22.63 39.20
C THR A 62 -17.63 22.80 38.57
N MET A 63 -18.24 23.98 38.70
CA MET A 63 -19.49 24.30 38.01
C MET A 63 -19.32 24.30 36.49
N GLY A 64 -18.18 24.76 35.98
CA GLY A 64 -17.82 24.62 34.56
C GLY A 64 -17.84 23.16 34.12
N ARG A 65 -17.13 22.30 34.84
CA ARG A 65 -17.06 20.85 34.59
C ARG A 65 -18.43 20.18 34.64
N ILE A 66 -19.23 20.51 35.65
CA ILE A 66 -20.59 19.98 35.84
C ILE A 66 -21.49 20.31 34.64
N TYR A 67 -21.44 21.53 34.11
CA TYR A 67 -22.21 21.89 32.92
C TYR A 67 -21.64 21.27 31.64
N GLU A 68 -20.33 21.07 31.55
CA GLU A 68 -19.69 20.41 30.41
C GLU A 68 -20.07 18.92 30.31
N CYS A 69 -20.06 18.19 31.42
CA CYS A 69 -20.41 16.76 31.44
C CYS A 69 -21.91 16.48 31.67
N GLY A 70 -22.70 17.47 32.10
CA GLY A 70 -24.12 17.31 32.42
C GLY A 70 -24.39 16.52 33.72
N GLN A 71 -23.47 16.55 34.67
CA GLN A 71 -23.57 15.77 35.91
C GLN A 71 -24.43 16.50 36.95
N GLY A 72 -25.66 16.02 37.17
CA GLY A 72 -26.60 16.60 38.13
C GLY A 72 -27.32 17.88 37.65
N VAL A 73 -26.98 18.38 36.46
CA VAL A 73 -27.68 19.46 35.74
C VAL A 73 -27.69 19.13 34.24
N PRO A 74 -28.64 19.65 33.44
CA PRO A 74 -28.57 19.52 31.98
C PRO A 74 -27.26 20.09 31.42
N GLN A 75 -26.64 19.37 30.48
CA GLN A 75 -25.42 19.80 29.80
C GLN A 75 -25.63 21.16 29.12
N ASP A 76 -24.69 22.08 29.28
CA ASP A 76 -24.74 23.42 28.71
C ASP A 76 -23.33 24.00 28.54
N MET A 77 -22.80 23.92 27.32
CA MET A 77 -21.43 24.38 27.01
C MET A 77 -21.25 25.88 27.18
N ALA A 78 -22.29 26.69 26.96
CA ALA A 78 -22.20 28.14 27.12
C ALA A 78 -22.11 28.51 28.61
N LYS A 79 -22.89 27.83 29.47
CA LYS A 79 -22.73 27.97 30.92
C LYS A 79 -21.40 27.44 31.41
N ALA A 80 -20.92 26.30 30.88
CA ALA A 80 -19.60 25.78 31.21
C ALA A 80 -18.51 26.81 30.93
N ALA A 81 -18.49 27.37 29.71
CA ALA A 81 -17.56 28.43 29.32
C ALA A 81 -17.64 29.66 30.24
N SER A 82 -18.85 30.08 30.63
CA SER A 82 -19.03 31.23 31.52
C SER A 82 -18.45 31.00 32.91
N TRP A 83 -18.54 29.78 33.44
CA TRP A 83 -18.00 29.43 34.76
C TRP A 83 -16.49 29.21 34.71
N TYR A 84 -15.99 28.52 33.68
CA TYR A 84 -14.55 28.41 33.44
C TYR A 84 -13.90 29.78 33.27
N ARG A 85 -14.53 30.71 32.55
CA ARG A 85 -14.02 32.08 32.44
C ARG A 85 -13.86 32.76 33.80
N LYS A 86 -14.85 32.67 34.68
CA LYS A 86 -14.75 33.28 36.01
C LYS A 86 -13.61 32.67 36.84
N ALA A 87 -13.45 31.35 36.81
CA ALA A 87 -12.35 30.69 37.52
C ALA A 87 -10.98 30.99 36.88
N ALA A 88 -10.91 31.04 35.55
CA ALA A 88 -9.71 31.36 34.79
C ALA A 88 -9.26 32.82 34.99
N GLU A 89 -10.19 33.75 35.11
CA GLU A 89 -9.91 35.15 35.46
C GLU A 89 -9.34 35.30 36.88
N GLN A 90 -9.57 34.29 37.75
CA GLN A 90 -8.96 34.19 39.08
C GLN A 90 -7.64 33.39 39.10
N GLY A 91 -7.16 32.93 37.94
CA GLY A 91 -5.89 32.24 37.80
C GLY A 91 -5.93 30.74 38.07
N VAL A 92 -7.11 30.10 38.08
CA VAL A 92 -7.19 28.63 38.18
C VAL A 92 -6.69 28.01 36.87
N ASP A 93 -5.49 27.44 36.90
CA ASP A 93 -4.79 26.81 35.76
C ASP A 93 -5.65 25.81 34.98
N TRP A 94 -6.39 24.93 35.67
CA TRP A 94 -7.30 23.98 35.05
C TRP A 94 -8.48 24.65 34.35
N ALA A 95 -8.96 25.78 34.87
CA ALA A 95 -10.03 26.55 34.24
C ALA A 95 -9.53 27.33 33.01
N GLU A 96 -8.30 27.86 33.09
CA GLU A 96 -7.61 28.48 31.96
C GLU A 96 -7.42 27.45 30.83
N TYR A 97 -6.90 26.26 31.14
CA TYR A 97 -6.77 25.16 30.19
C TYR A 97 -8.12 24.75 29.58
N ALA A 98 -9.13 24.48 30.41
CA ALA A 98 -10.45 24.06 29.94
C ALA A 98 -11.10 25.12 29.04
N LEU A 99 -10.96 26.41 29.40
CA LEU A 99 -11.46 27.50 28.57
C LEU A 99 -10.72 27.59 27.23
N GLY A 100 -9.40 27.38 27.22
CA GLY A 100 -8.62 27.27 25.99
C GLY A 100 -9.15 26.16 25.08
N ASP A 101 -9.44 25.00 25.66
CA ASP A 101 -10.04 23.84 24.97
C ASP A 101 -11.40 24.14 24.35
N LEU A 102 -12.25 24.90 25.04
CA LEU A 102 -13.55 25.33 24.52
C LEU A 102 -13.39 26.29 23.32
N TYR A 103 -12.45 27.23 23.38
CA TYR A 103 -12.16 28.13 22.27
C TYR A 103 -11.53 27.42 21.07
N LYS A 104 -10.61 26.48 21.29
CA LYS A 104 -10.02 25.66 20.23
C LYS A 104 -11.09 24.87 19.47
N LYS A 105 -12.05 24.29 20.20
CA LYS A 105 -13.11 23.44 19.65
C LYS A 105 -14.37 24.20 19.21
N GLY A 106 -14.50 25.49 19.53
CA GLY A 106 -15.71 26.29 19.30
C GLY A 106 -16.94 25.79 20.07
N LYS A 107 -16.76 25.21 21.27
CA LYS A 107 -17.84 24.62 22.07
C LYS A 107 -18.33 25.60 23.12
N GLY A 108 -19.56 26.10 22.96
CA GLY A 108 -20.16 27.08 23.89
C GLY A 108 -19.60 28.50 23.77
N VAL A 109 -18.58 28.71 22.94
CA VAL A 109 -17.97 29.98 22.56
C VAL A 109 -17.64 29.97 21.06
N PRO A 110 -17.56 31.12 20.37
CA PRO A 110 -17.03 31.17 19.02
C PRO A 110 -15.60 30.61 18.96
N GLN A 111 -15.31 29.78 17.95
CA GLN A 111 -13.99 29.19 17.79
C GLN A 111 -12.92 30.28 17.60
N SER A 112 -11.82 30.18 18.34
CA SER A 112 -10.67 31.08 18.19
C SER A 112 -9.41 30.42 18.72
N PHE A 113 -8.47 30.11 17.83
CA PHE A 113 -7.17 29.55 18.19
C PHE A 113 -6.27 30.57 18.89
N GLU A 114 -6.36 31.86 18.52
CA GLU A 114 -5.63 32.93 19.20
C GLU A 114 -6.06 33.04 20.67
N VAL A 115 -7.38 33.06 20.93
CA VAL A 115 -7.89 33.12 22.31
C VAL A 115 -7.55 31.82 23.05
N ALA A 116 -7.62 30.66 22.40
CA ALA A 116 -7.19 29.40 23.00
C ALA A 116 -5.71 29.45 23.42
N ALA A 117 -4.82 29.92 22.53
CA ALA A 117 -3.39 30.07 22.81
C ALA A 117 -3.13 30.99 23.99
N THR A 118 -3.87 32.09 24.13
CA THR A 118 -3.71 32.99 25.29
C THR A 118 -4.05 32.30 26.62
N TRP A 119 -5.13 31.52 26.66
CA TRP A 119 -5.53 30.80 27.88
C TRP A 119 -4.61 29.62 28.19
N TYR A 120 -4.23 28.84 27.17
CA TYR A 120 -3.23 27.79 27.35
C TYR A 120 -1.89 28.36 27.83
N GLN A 121 -1.47 29.52 27.33
CA GLN A 121 -0.22 30.15 27.77
C GLN A 121 -0.25 30.52 29.25
N LYS A 122 -1.34 31.10 29.74
CA LYS A 122 -1.47 31.38 31.18
C LYS A 122 -1.35 30.10 32.02
N ALA A 123 -2.09 29.06 31.67
CA ALA A 123 -2.03 27.77 32.38
C ALA A 123 -0.65 27.10 32.28
N ALA A 124 -0.01 27.19 31.10
CA ALA A 124 1.31 26.61 30.85
C ALA A 124 2.43 27.31 31.63
N GLU A 125 2.29 28.63 31.84
CA GLU A 125 3.19 29.44 32.68
C GLU A 125 3.05 29.08 34.17
N GLN A 126 1.88 28.57 34.59
CA GLN A 126 1.66 27.95 35.91
C GLN A 126 2.15 26.51 36.01
N ALA A 127 2.91 26.05 35.01
CA ALA A 127 3.49 24.72 34.91
C ALA A 127 2.50 23.55 34.70
N LEU A 128 1.23 23.81 34.33
CA LEU A 128 0.29 22.73 33.98
C LEU A 128 0.74 22.00 32.71
N ALA A 129 1.09 20.71 32.82
CA ALA A 129 1.68 19.93 31.73
C ALA A 129 0.75 19.80 30.51
N GLU A 130 -0.56 19.60 30.75
CA GLU A 130 -1.59 19.50 29.71
C GLU A 130 -1.70 20.79 28.90
N ALA A 131 -1.57 21.95 29.56
CA ALA A 131 -1.57 23.24 28.90
C ALA A 131 -0.27 23.49 28.12
N GLN A 132 0.88 23.10 28.68
CA GLN A 132 2.15 23.17 27.98
C GLN A 132 2.14 22.31 26.70
N TYR A 133 1.62 21.08 26.78
CA TYR A 133 1.44 20.20 25.62
C TYR A 133 0.46 20.80 24.60
N ALA A 134 -0.72 21.27 25.04
CA ALA A 134 -1.72 21.85 24.15
C ALA A 134 -1.23 23.12 23.44
N LEU A 135 -0.49 23.98 24.15
CA LEU A 135 0.13 25.16 23.56
C LEU A 135 1.23 24.78 22.57
N ALA A 136 2.05 23.79 22.88
CA ALA A 136 3.07 23.28 21.97
C ALA A 136 2.45 22.76 20.67
N ARG A 137 1.36 21.98 20.77
CA ARG A 137 0.58 21.51 19.61
C ARG A 137 0.06 22.67 18.74
N LEU A 138 -0.47 23.74 19.35
CA LEU A 138 -0.93 24.89 18.56
C LEU A 138 0.21 25.55 17.78
N TYR A 139 1.39 25.71 18.41
CA TYR A 139 2.56 26.27 17.72
C TYR A 139 3.13 25.34 16.65
N GLU A 140 3.05 24.02 16.86
CA GLU A 140 3.46 23.00 15.89
C GLU A 140 2.53 22.97 14.67
N ASP A 141 1.21 22.93 14.89
CA ASP A 141 0.22 22.83 13.82
C ASP A 141 0.07 24.17 13.05
N GLY A 142 0.28 25.31 13.73
CA GLY A 142 0.09 26.64 13.13
C GLY A 142 -1.36 26.96 12.77
N GLU A 143 -2.33 26.24 13.35
CA GLU A 143 -3.75 26.46 13.10
C GLU A 143 -4.23 27.73 13.80
N GLY A 144 -4.52 28.77 13.02
CA GLY A 144 -5.06 30.04 13.51
C GLY A 144 -4.09 30.88 14.35
N ILE A 145 -2.83 30.46 14.50
CA ILE A 145 -1.70 31.25 15.00
C ILE A 145 -0.48 31.01 14.11
N THR A 146 0.51 31.91 14.11
CA THR A 146 1.74 31.68 13.35
C THR A 146 2.49 30.45 13.87
N GLN A 147 2.78 29.50 12.98
CA GLN A 147 3.57 28.31 13.29
C GLN A 147 4.96 28.71 13.83
N ASP A 148 5.38 28.08 14.92
CA ASP A 148 6.67 28.34 15.57
C ASP A 148 7.19 27.06 16.24
N LEU A 149 7.94 26.27 15.46
CA LEU A 149 8.48 24.98 15.91
C LEU A 149 9.50 25.13 17.05
N VAL A 150 10.16 26.29 17.17
CA VAL A 150 11.10 26.55 18.27
C VAL A 150 10.34 26.73 19.58
N LYS A 151 9.22 27.47 19.56
CA LYS A 151 8.32 27.58 20.72
C LYS A 151 7.64 26.26 21.04
N ALA A 152 7.18 25.51 20.03
CA ALA A 152 6.60 24.19 20.22
C ALA A 152 7.58 23.26 20.95
N ALA A 153 8.83 23.18 20.48
CA ALA A 153 9.88 22.38 21.12
C ALA A 153 10.16 22.81 22.57
N ALA A 154 10.16 24.12 22.85
CA ALA A 154 10.37 24.64 24.19
C ALA A 154 9.24 24.25 25.15
N TRP A 155 7.99 24.33 24.71
CA TRP A 155 6.83 23.95 25.51
C TRP A 155 6.69 22.43 25.67
N TYR A 156 6.91 21.66 24.61
CA TYR A 156 6.98 20.20 24.70
C TYR A 156 8.05 19.75 25.67
N ARG A 157 9.23 20.37 25.67
CA ARG A 157 10.28 20.05 26.65
C ARG A 157 9.81 20.21 28.09
N LYS A 158 9.14 21.32 28.41
CA LYS A 158 8.61 21.54 29.76
C LYS A 158 7.60 20.46 30.16
N ALA A 159 6.65 20.11 29.29
CA ALA A 159 5.67 19.05 29.57
C ALA A 159 6.34 17.66 29.66
N ALA A 160 7.28 17.37 28.76
CA ALA A 160 8.00 16.10 28.71
C ALA A 160 8.88 15.86 29.93
N GLU A 161 9.50 16.92 30.47
CA GLU A 161 10.27 16.90 31.71
C GLU A 161 9.41 16.60 32.94
N GLN A 162 8.11 16.92 32.90
CA GLN A 162 7.13 16.57 33.93
C GLN A 162 6.58 15.14 33.78
N GLY A 163 6.96 14.42 32.73
CA GLY A 163 6.55 13.03 32.51
C GLY A 163 5.45 12.85 31.48
N ASP A 164 4.91 13.92 30.88
CA ASP A 164 3.84 13.80 29.88
C ASP A 164 4.29 12.97 28.68
N ALA A 165 3.69 11.79 28.49
CA ALA A 165 4.15 10.82 27.51
C ALA A 165 3.93 11.29 26.06
N SER A 166 2.86 12.06 25.81
CA SER A 166 2.57 12.63 24.49
C SER A 166 3.57 13.73 24.13
N ALA A 167 3.93 14.60 25.07
CA ALA A 167 4.97 15.61 24.89
C ALA A 167 6.35 14.99 24.72
N GLN A 168 6.65 13.91 25.43
CA GLN A 168 7.90 13.14 25.23
C GLN A 168 7.97 12.55 23.82
N ASP A 169 6.88 11.99 23.31
CA ASP A 169 6.79 11.48 21.93
C ASP A 169 6.98 12.61 20.90
N SER A 170 6.18 13.68 20.99
CA SER A 170 6.27 14.82 20.07
C SER A 170 7.63 15.52 20.10
N LEU A 171 8.25 15.66 21.27
CA LEU A 171 9.61 16.19 21.36
C LEU A 171 10.64 15.24 20.72
N GLY A 172 10.41 13.93 20.82
CA GLY A 172 11.18 12.92 20.10
C GLY A 172 11.10 13.12 18.59
N ASP A 173 9.90 13.37 18.06
CA ASP A 173 9.67 13.65 16.63
C ASP A 173 10.40 14.90 16.17
N LEU A 174 10.32 16.00 16.93
CA LEU A 174 11.05 17.23 16.61
C LEU A 174 12.57 17.01 16.57
N TYR A 175 13.13 16.21 17.49
CA TYR A 175 14.55 15.85 17.43
C TYR A 175 14.90 14.92 16.27
N LYS A 176 14.02 13.98 15.91
CA LYS A 176 14.19 13.06 14.77
C LYS A 176 14.21 13.83 13.44
N GLN A 177 13.34 14.82 13.29
CA GLN A 177 13.18 15.61 12.07
C GLN A 177 14.16 16.80 11.99
N GLY A 178 14.55 17.35 13.14
CA GLY A 178 15.36 18.57 13.21
C GLY A 178 14.54 19.85 13.16
N ASP A 179 13.29 19.77 13.58
CA ASP A 179 12.30 20.84 13.50
C ASP A 179 12.25 21.64 14.79
N GLY A 180 12.55 22.93 14.72
CA GLY A 180 12.65 23.80 15.91
C GLY A 180 13.83 23.47 16.86
N VAL A 181 14.53 22.36 16.63
CA VAL A 181 15.71 21.89 17.37
C VAL A 181 16.75 21.30 16.42
N ARG A 182 18.02 21.30 16.81
CA ARG A 182 19.05 20.58 16.03
C ARG A 182 18.75 19.08 16.02
N GLN A 183 18.67 18.50 14.82
CA GLN A 183 18.42 17.07 14.64
C GLN A 183 19.35 16.19 15.48
N SER A 184 18.79 15.19 16.15
CA SER A 184 19.52 14.22 16.96
C SER A 184 18.67 12.97 17.22
N PHE A 185 18.99 11.87 16.53
CA PHE A 185 18.35 10.57 16.76
C PHE A 185 18.60 10.03 18.17
N GLU A 186 19.75 10.34 18.78
CA GLU A 186 20.04 9.94 20.16
C GLU A 186 19.08 10.60 21.16
N LYS A 187 18.84 11.91 21.01
CA LYS A 187 17.86 12.63 21.85
C LYS A 187 16.43 12.17 21.56
N ALA A 188 16.10 11.95 20.30
CA ALA A 188 14.81 11.40 19.91
C ALA A 188 14.56 10.05 20.60
N GLY A 189 15.52 9.12 20.49
CA GLY A 189 15.45 7.81 21.13
C GLY A 189 15.39 7.85 22.65
N ALA A 190 16.04 8.83 23.29
CA ALA A 190 15.94 9.04 24.73
C ALA A 190 14.53 9.46 25.16
N TRP A 191 13.89 10.37 24.42
CA TRP A 191 12.53 10.82 24.70
C TRP A 191 11.48 9.75 24.36
N TYR A 192 11.58 9.11 23.19
CA TYR A 192 10.70 7.98 22.86
C TYR A 192 10.79 6.87 23.89
N ARG A 193 11.98 6.56 24.42
CA ARG A 193 12.12 5.54 25.46
C ARG A 193 11.31 5.88 26.71
N LYS A 194 11.38 7.12 27.19
CA LYS A 194 10.58 7.54 28.36
C LYS A 194 9.08 7.38 28.10
N ALA A 195 8.58 7.80 26.94
CA ALA A 195 7.17 7.67 26.60
C ALA A 195 6.75 6.21 26.38
N ALA A 196 7.60 5.42 25.72
CA ALA A 196 7.36 4.01 25.43
C ALA A 196 7.31 3.14 26.68
N GLU A 197 8.14 3.44 27.68
CA GLU A 197 8.15 2.80 29.01
C GLU A 197 6.88 3.11 29.81
N GLN A 198 6.23 4.25 29.54
CA GLN A 198 4.90 4.60 30.09
C GLN A 198 3.73 3.94 29.32
N GLY A 199 4.02 3.20 28.25
CA GLY A 199 3.00 2.53 27.46
C GLY A 199 2.54 3.29 26.20
N HIS A 200 3.09 4.46 25.89
CA HIS A 200 2.63 5.26 24.74
C HIS A 200 2.88 4.53 23.40
N ALA A 201 1.81 4.09 22.72
CA ALA A 201 1.89 3.20 21.55
C ALA A 201 2.71 3.79 20.39
N TRP A 202 2.57 5.09 20.11
CA TRP A 202 3.34 5.76 19.05
C TRP A 202 4.82 5.87 19.39
N ALA A 203 5.16 6.12 20.66
CA ALA A 203 6.56 6.15 21.09
C ALA A 203 7.20 4.76 21.05
N GLN A 204 6.43 3.71 21.35
CA GLN A 204 6.87 2.32 21.20
C GLN A 204 7.15 1.99 19.73
N LEU A 205 6.27 2.41 18.80
CA LEU A 205 6.53 2.31 17.36
C LEU A 205 7.82 3.05 16.98
N SER A 206 7.92 4.35 17.30
CA SER A 206 9.07 5.20 16.95
C SER A 206 10.39 4.65 17.51
N LEU A 207 10.38 4.14 18.74
CA LEU A 207 11.56 3.51 19.33
C LEU A 207 11.92 2.19 18.63
N GLY A 208 10.92 1.41 18.22
CA GLY A 208 11.10 0.22 17.40
C GLY A 208 11.78 0.54 16.06
N GLU A 209 11.36 1.62 15.39
CA GLU A 209 11.96 2.09 14.13
C GLU A 209 13.43 2.47 14.30
N LEU A 210 13.77 3.18 15.38
CA LEU A 210 15.16 3.53 15.67
C LEU A 210 16.03 2.27 15.87
N TYR A 211 15.52 1.24 16.53
CA TYR A 211 16.22 -0.04 16.67
C TYR A 211 16.31 -0.82 15.35
N GLU A 212 15.28 -0.80 14.51
CA GLU A 212 15.29 -1.46 13.19
C GLU A 212 16.37 -0.86 12.28
N LYS A 213 16.47 0.48 12.26
CA LYS A 213 17.39 1.23 11.40
C LYS A 213 18.79 1.42 11.99
N GLY A 214 18.91 1.44 13.32
CA GLY A 214 20.16 1.78 14.01
C GLY A 214 20.40 3.28 14.15
N ASP A 215 19.34 4.09 14.09
CA ASP A 215 19.43 5.56 14.16
C ASP A 215 19.51 6.00 15.63
N GLY A 216 20.66 6.56 16.04
CA GLY A 216 20.88 7.02 17.42
C GLY A 216 20.93 5.91 18.49
N VAL A 217 20.75 4.65 18.10
CA VAL A 217 20.87 3.44 18.94
C VAL A 217 21.55 2.34 18.16
N LYS A 218 22.18 1.36 18.84
CA LYS A 218 22.72 0.18 18.16
C LYS A 218 21.58 -0.61 17.52
N GLN A 219 21.67 -0.83 16.20
CA GLN A 219 20.71 -1.60 15.42
C GLN A 219 20.42 -2.97 16.06
N SER A 220 19.15 -3.33 16.18
CA SER A 220 18.70 -4.59 16.77
C SER A 220 17.27 -4.94 16.37
N SER A 221 17.10 -5.89 15.44
CA SER A 221 15.78 -6.41 15.05
C SER A 221 15.02 -7.02 16.23
N THR A 222 15.71 -7.67 17.17
CA THR A 222 15.09 -8.24 18.37
C THR A 222 14.46 -7.16 19.25
N LYS A 223 15.14 -6.02 19.45
CA LYS A 223 14.58 -4.91 20.22
C LYS A 223 13.46 -4.21 19.47
N ALA A 224 13.60 -4.04 18.15
CA ALA A 224 12.53 -3.50 17.30
C ALA A 224 11.27 -4.35 17.43
N LEU A 225 11.39 -5.67 17.31
CA LEU A 225 10.29 -6.62 17.46
C LEU A 225 9.61 -6.52 18.82
N VAL A 226 10.36 -6.38 19.93
CA VAL A 226 9.76 -6.20 21.27
C VAL A 226 8.92 -4.94 21.34
N TRP A 227 9.41 -3.82 20.83
CA TRP A 227 8.69 -2.55 20.90
C TRP A 227 7.50 -2.50 19.93
N TYR A 228 7.66 -3.04 18.73
CA TYR A 228 6.55 -3.15 17.78
C TYR A 228 5.44 -4.05 18.31
N ASN A 229 5.73 -5.18 18.96
CA ASN A 229 4.68 -6.01 19.58
C ASN A 229 3.89 -5.23 20.63
N LYS A 230 4.57 -4.49 21.53
CA LYS A 230 3.87 -3.67 22.54
C LYS A 230 2.95 -2.61 21.92
N ALA A 231 3.38 -1.98 20.82
CA ALA A 231 2.56 -1.00 20.10
C ALA A 231 1.39 -1.68 19.36
N ALA A 232 1.66 -2.83 18.72
CA ALA A 232 0.67 -3.60 17.96
C ALA A 232 -0.41 -4.20 18.86
N ASP A 233 -0.07 -4.66 20.06
CA ASP A 233 -1.00 -5.16 21.09
C ASP A 233 -2.00 -4.08 21.54
N GLN A 234 -1.64 -2.81 21.39
CA GLN A 234 -2.51 -1.65 21.62
C GLN A 234 -3.31 -1.23 20.38
N GLY A 235 -3.24 -2.00 19.30
CA GLY A 235 -3.95 -1.74 18.05
C GLY A 235 -3.23 -0.79 17.08
N ASN A 236 -1.96 -0.41 17.32
CA ASN A 236 -1.25 0.47 16.40
C ASN A 236 -0.99 -0.24 15.05
N TYR A 237 -1.74 0.14 14.01
CA TYR A 237 -1.69 -0.50 12.70
C TYR A 237 -0.35 -0.30 11.96
N PHE A 238 0.38 0.79 12.23
CA PHE A 238 1.73 0.98 11.70
C PHE A 238 2.71 -0.03 12.29
N ALA A 239 2.60 -0.32 13.60
CA ALA A 239 3.40 -1.32 14.27
C ALA A 239 3.05 -2.75 13.82
N GLN A 240 1.76 -3.05 13.64
CA GLN A 240 1.31 -4.32 13.06
C GLN A 240 1.91 -4.51 11.65
N HIS A 241 1.86 -3.50 10.78
CA HIS A 241 2.51 -3.56 9.48
C HIS A 241 4.04 -3.70 9.58
N ALA A 242 4.70 -3.00 10.51
CA ALA A 242 6.14 -3.13 10.72
C ALA A 242 6.54 -4.54 11.17
N LEU A 243 5.76 -5.18 12.04
CA LEU A 243 5.92 -6.61 12.39
C LEU A 243 5.75 -7.49 11.16
N GLY A 244 4.72 -7.25 10.36
CA GLY A 244 4.51 -7.95 9.10
C GLY A 244 5.75 -7.92 8.20
N ARG A 245 6.35 -6.73 8.02
CA ARG A 245 7.59 -6.56 7.25
C ARG A 245 8.78 -7.29 7.87
N LEU A 246 8.95 -7.25 9.19
CA LEU A 246 10.04 -7.94 9.86
C LEU A 246 9.94 -9.46 9.67
N TYR A 247 8.76 -10.04 9.88
CA TYR A 247 8.54 -11.47 9.68
C TYR A 247 8.69 -11.89 8.22
N GLU A 248 8.29 -11.04 7.27
CA GLU A 248 8.49 -11.31 5.85
C GLU A 248 9.97 -11.34 5.47
N LYS A 249 10.78 -10.45 6.06
CA LYS A 249 12.25 -10.44 5.89
C LYS A 249 12.91 -11.70 6.47
N GLU A 250 12.33 -12.26 7.52
CA GLU A 250 12.75 -13.53 8.13
C GLU A 250 12.11 -14.75 7.44
N GLU A 251 11.43 -14.56 6.31
CA GLU A 251 10.70 -15.60 5.56
C GLU A 251 9.60 -16.34 6.37
N ASN A 252 9.20 -15.77 7.51
CA ASN A 252 8.07 -16.25 8.29
C ASN A 252 6.75 -15.65 7.78
N PHE A 253 6.37 -16.07 6.57
CA PHE A 253 5.22 -15.49 5.87
C PHE A 253 3.89 -15.71 6.59
N ALA A 254 3.74 -16.75 7.41
CA ALA A 254 2.51 -17.00 8.17
C ALA A 254 2.28 -15.94 9.25
N GLN A 255 3.33 -15.62 10.02
CA GLN A 255 3.27 -14.51 10.97
C GLN A 255 3.12 -13.16 10.26
N ALA A 256 3.82 -12.97 9.14
CA ALA A 256 3.69 -11.75 8.34
C ALA A 256 2.23 -11.54 7.89
N ALA A 257 1.59 -12.56 7.34
CA ALA A 257 0.20 -12.50 6.91
C ALA A 257 -0.77 -12.19 8.06
N SER A 258 -0.54 -12.77 9.25
CA SER A 258 -1.36 -12.51 10.44
C SER A 258 -1.30 -11.03 10.85
N TRP A 259 -0.10 -10.45 10.88
CA TRP A 259 0.07 -9.04 11.25
C TRP A 259 -0.43 -8.08 10.18
N TYR A 260 -0.19 -8.39 8.89
CA TYR A 260 -0.76 -7.60 7.80
C TYR A 260 -2.29 -7.65 7.80
N LEU A 261 -2.91 -8.78 8.15
CA LEU A 261 -4.37 -8.88 8.26
C LEU A 261 -4.93 -7.91 9.30
N GLN A 262 -4.36 -7.88 10.51
CA GLN A 262 -4.81 -6.95 11.56
C GLN A 262 -4.70 -5.49 11.14
N ALA A 263 -3.60 -5.10 10.48
CA ALA A 263 -3.42 -3.74 9.98
C ALA A 263 -4.38 -3.44 8.80
N ALA A 264 -4.58 -4.40 7.91
CA ALA A 264 -5.45 -4.27 6.74
C ALA A 264 -6.93 -4.12 7.10
N GLU A 265 -7.38 -4.79 8.17
CA GLU A 265 -8.74 -4.66 8.74
C GLU A 265 -8.99 -3.28 9.36
N GLN A 266 -7.93 -2.54 9.71
CA GLN A 266 -7.97 -1.14 10.14
C GLN A 266 -7.82 -0.16 8.95
N ASP A 267 -8.09 -0.62 7.73
CA ASP A 267 -7.99 0.15 6.48
C ASP A 267 -6.58 0.68 6.16
N TYR A 268 -5.52 0.07 6.70
CA TYR A 268 -4.15 0.45 6.36
C TYR A 268 -3.71 -0.09 4.99
N GLU A 269 -3.64 0.81 4.00
CA GLU A 269 -3.41 0.50 2.59
C GLU A 269 -2.16 -0.37 2.33
N TRP A 270 -1.02 -0.03 2.93
CA TRP A 270 0.22 -0.78 2.70
C TRP A 270 0.14 -2.23 3.18
N ALA A 271 -0.59 -2.49 4.27
CA ALA A 271 -0.84 -3.84 4.73
C ALA A 271 -1.84 -4.59 3.82
N GLN A 272 -2.85 -3.91 3.28
CA GLN A 272 -3.76 -4.49 2.29
C GLN A 272 -3.01 -4.95 1.04
N VAL A 273 -2.08 -4.13 0.52
CA VAL A 273 -1.20 -4.49 -0.61
C VAL A 273 -0.31 -5.67 -0.27
N ALA A 274 0.34 -5.65 0.89
CA ALA A 274 1.21 -6.75 1.31
C ALA A 274 0.44 -8.07 1.45
N LEU A 275 -0.74 -8.03 2.07
CA LEU A 275 -1.60 -9.19 2.24
C LEU A 275 -2.14 -9.73 0.90
N ALA A 276 -2.53 -8.84 -0.02
CA ALA A 276 -2.93 -9.23 -1.37
C ALA A 276 -1.81 -10.00 -2.09
N ARG A 277 -0.56 -9.52 -1.99
CA ARG A 277 0.62 -10.20 -2.55
C ARG A 277 0.80 -11.59 -1.95
N LEU A 278 0.65 -11.74 -0.63
CA LEU A 278 0.80 -13.05 0.04
C LEU A 278 -0.27 -14.05 -0.42
N TYR A 279 -1.54 -13.64 -0.54
CA TYR A 279 -2.61 -14.47 -1.09
C TYR A 279 -2.41 -14.83 -2.57
N ALA A 280 -1.93 -13.89 -3.40
CA ALA A 280 -1.68 -14.15 -4.82
C ALA A 280 -0.59 -15.21 -5.05
N HIS A 281 0.41 -15.28 -4.17
CA HIS A 281 1.54 -16.20 -4.27
C HIS A 281 1.42 -17.44 -3.36
N GLY A 282 0.40 -17.51 -2.51
CA GLY A 282 0.27 -18.58 -1.51
C GLY A 282 1.42 -18.63 -0.50
N ARG A 283 1.96 -17.47 -0.12
CA ARG A 283 3.07 -17.37 0.85
C ARG A 283 2.54 -17.14 2.25
N GLY A 284 2.71 -18.10 3.15
CA GLY A 284 2.23 -18.01 4.54
C GLY A 284 0.71 -18.17 4.71
N VAL A 285 -0.03 -18.18 3.59
CA VAL A 285 -1.47 -18.43 3.49
C VAL A 285 -1.70 -19.32 2.26
N SER A 286 -2.81 -20.05 2.22
CA SER A 286 -3.23 -20.75 1.00
C SER A 286 -3.45 -19.75 -0.13
N GLN A 287 -2.98 -20.09 -1.34
CA GLN A 287 -3.18 -19.25 -2.51
C GLN A 287 -4.68 -19.03 -2.75
N ASP A 288 -5.09 -17.76 -2.84
CA ASP A 288 -6.48 -17.35 -2.99
C ASP A 288 -6.55 -16.05 -3.78
N PHE A 289 -6.83 -16.15 -5.08
CA PHE A 289 -6.91 -14.99 -5.95
C PHE A 289 -8.11 -14.09 -5.63
N ALA A 290 -9.20 -14.64 -5.08
CA ALA A 290 -10.37 -13.85 -4.71
C ALA A 290 -10.07 -12.97 -3.50
N LYS A 291 -9.39 -13.51 -2.47
CA LYS A 291 -8.91 -12.71 -1.34
C LYS A 291 -7.82 -11.73 -1.74
N ALA A 292 -6.89 -12.15 -2.61
CA ALA A 292 -5.89 -11.24 -3.15
C ALA A 292 -6.57 -10.04 -3.82
N VAL A 293 -7.59 -10.29 -4.65
CA VAL A 293 -8.35 -9.21 -5.29
C VAL A 293 -9.13 -8.35 -4.30
N GLY A 294 -9.75 -8.97 -3.29
CA GLY A 294 -10.50 -8.27 -2.25
C GLY A 294 -9.64 -7.24 -1.51
N TRP A 295 -8.42 -7.63 -1.12
CA TRP A 295 -7.49 -6.73 -0.43
C TRP A 295 -6.86 -5.68 -1.34
N HIS A 296 -6.61 -5.98 -2.61
CA HIS A 296 -5.86 -5.09 -3.49
C HIS A 296 -6.69 -3.94 -4.10
N ARG A 297 -8.03 -4.04 -4.07
CA ARG A 297 -8.94 -3.14 -4.83
C ARG A 297 -8.76 -1.65 -4.51
N LYS A 298 -8.62 -1.25 -3.24
CA LYS A 298 -8.50 0.17 -2.84
C LYS A 298 -7.13 0.77 -3.24
N ALA A 299 -6.06 0.02 -3.05
CA ALA A 299 -4.69 0.49 -3.33
C ALA A 299 -4.40 0.69 -4.83
N VAL A 300 -5.08 -0.06 -5.69
CA VAL A 300 -4.80 -0.05 -7.14
C VAL A 300 -5.58 1.06 -7.87
N GLU A 301 -6.61 1.64 -7.26
CA GLU A 301 -7.34 2.78 -7.84
C GLU A 301 -6.44 4.02 -8.04
N GLN A 302 -5.46 4.22 -7.16
CA GLN A 302 -4.46 5.29 -7.25
C GLN A 302 -3.10 4.80 -7.78
N GLY A 303 -2.98 3.49 -8.03
CA GLY A 303 -1.73 2.84 -8.39
C GLY A 303 -1.29 3.11 -9.84
N ASP A 304 0.01 2.95 -10.07
CA ASP A 304 0.59 3.04 -11.41
C ASP A 304 0.04 1.97 -12.37
N ALA A 305 0.29 2.17 -13.66
CA ALA A 305 -0.21 1.29 -14.70
C ALA A 305 0.28 -0.18 -14.57
N TRP A 306 1.46 -0.41 -13.99
CA TRP A 306 1.97 -1.75 -13.75
C TRP A 306 1.16 -2.47 -12.66
N ALA A 307 0.84 -1.78 -11.57
CA ALA A 307 0.02 -2.30 -10.48
C ALA A 307 -1.40 -2.63 -10.98
N GLN A 308 -1.99 -1.73 -11.77
CA GLN A 308 -3.31 -1.93 -12.38
C GLN A 308 -3.34 -3.13 -13.33
N ASN A 309 -2.32 -3.31 -14.18
CA ASN A 309 -2.20 -4.47 -15.05
C ASN A 309 -2.02 -5.77 -14.26
N SER A 310 -1.16 -5.74 -13.23
CA SER A 310 -0.91 -6.90 -12.38
C SER A 310 -2.18 -7.32 -11.63
N PHE A 311 -2.98 -6.35 -11.20
CA PHE A 311 -4.29 -6.58 -10.59
C PHE A 311 -5.31 -7.15 -11.58
N ALA A 312 -5.35 -6.63 -12.82
CA ALA A 312 -6.19 -7.18 -13.88
C ALA A 312 -5.89 -8.66 -14.15
N ASN A 313 -4.61 -9.03 -14.18
CA ASN A 313 -4.17 -10.42 -14.34
C ASN A 313 -4.68 -11.36 -13.24
N LEU A 314 -4.99 -10.87 -12.04
CA LEU A 314 -5.55 -11.69 -10.97
C LEU A 314 -6.97 -12.13 -11.32
N TYR A 315 -7.80 -11.26 -11.91
CA TYR A 315 -9.17 -11.59 -12.29
C TYR A 315 -9.27 -12.70 -13.34
N GLY A 316 -8.28 -12.82 -14.23
CA GLY A 316 -8.15 -13.94 -15.18
C GLY A 316 -7.72 -15.27 -14.53
N LYS A 317 -7.31 -15.25 -13.25
CA LYS A 317 -6.90 -16.44 -12.47
C LYS A 317 -7.93 -16.86 -11.42
N ILE A 318 -8.93 -16.04 -11.12
CA ILE A 318 -10.03 -16.40 -10.22
C ILE A 318 -10.90 -17.46 -10.91
N GLU A 319 -11.53 -18.35 -10.14
CA GLU A 319 -12.53 -19.28 -10.66
C GLU A 319 -13.93 -19.00 -10.07
N PRO A 320 -14.96 -18.74 -10.90
CA PRO A 320 -14.90 -18.59 -12.35
C PRO A 320 -14.14 -17.32 -12.77
N GLN A 321 -13.45 -17.39 -13.91
CA GLN A 321 -12.69 -16.25 -14.46
C GLN A 321 -13.57 -15.03 -14.68
N ASN A 322 -13.10 -13.86 -14.26
CA ASN A 322 -13.84 -12.60 -14.39
C ASN A 322 -13.15 -11.65 -15.37
N PHE A 323 -13.22 -11.99 -16.65
CA PHE A 323 -12.62 -11.16 -17.71
C PHE A 323 -13.26 -9.78 -17.84
N THR A 324 -14.51 -9.60 -17.41
CA THR A 324 -15.18 -8.29 -17.43
C THR A 324 -14.44 -7.29 -16.55
N GLU A 325 -14.14 -7.68 -15.30
CA GLU A 325 -13.33 -6.83 -14.40
C GLU A 325 -11.88 -6.72 -14.89
N ALA A 326 -11.29 -7.80 -15.40
CA ALA A 326 -9.94 -7.74 -15.96
C ALA A 326 -9.83 -6.67 -17.06
N ALA A 327 -10.79 -6.62 -18.00
CA ALA A 327 -10.82 -5.64 -19.09
C ALA A 327 -10.95 -4.19 -18.60
N VAL A 328 -11.69 -3.94 -17.50
CA VAL A 328 -11.78 -2.60 -16.89
C VAL A 328 -10.41 -2.15 -16.36
N TRP A 329 -9.69 -3.02 -15.67
CA TRP A 329 -8.37 -2.69 -15.11
C TRP A 329 -7.27 -2.63 -16.17
N TYR A 330 -7.30 -3.52 -17.18
CA TYR A 330 -6.42 -3.39 -18.34
C TYR A 330 -6.64 -2.05 -19.04
N ARG A 331 -7.88 -1.57 -19.18
CA ARG A 331 -8.17 -0.25 -19.75
C ARG A 331 -7.52 0.89 -18.96
N LYS A 332 -7.70 0.93 -17.64
CA LYS A 332 -7.08 1.97 -16.81
C LYS A 332 -5.56 2.01 -16.98
N ALA A 333 -4.90 0.84 -16.98
CA ALA A 333 -3.46 0.74 -17.19
C ALA A 333 -3.04 1.11 -18.62
N ALA A 334 -3.80 0.67 -19.63
CA ALA A 334 -3.54 0.92 -21.03
C ALA A 334 -3.67 2.40 -21.41
N GLU A 335 -4.63 3.10 -20.81
CA GLU A 335 -4.85 4.55 -20.95
C GLU A 335 -3.70 5.39 -20.37
N GLN A 336 -2.98 4.85 -19.38
CA GLN A 336 -1.73 5.44 -18.87
C GLN A 336 -0.52 5.16 -19.78
N GLY A 337 -0.68 4.43 -20.88
CA GLY A 337 0.38 4.16 -21.85
C GLY A 337 1.10 2.83 -21.67
N TYR A 338 0.77 2.03 -20.65
CA TYR A 338 1.52 0.81 -20.34
C TYR A 338 1.30 -0.29 -21.38
N GLU A 339 2.37 -0.66 -22.07
CA GLU A 339 2.33 -1.49 -23.27
C GLU A 339 1.78 -2.92 -23.05
N PRO A 340 2.04 -3.63 -21.93
CA PRO A 340 1.49 -4.96 -21.71
C PRO A 340 0.00 -4.90 -21.40
N ALA A 341 -0.49 -3.81 -20.80
CA ALA A 341 -1.92 -3.59 -20.59
C ALA A 341 -2.64 -3.25 -21.89
N GLN A 342 -2.02 -2.44 -22.75
CA GLN A 342 -2.53 -2.16 -24.09
C GLN A 342 -2.65 -3.45 -24.91
N HIS A 343 -1.66 -4.32 -24.87
CA HIS A 343 -1.72 -5.65 -25.49
C HIS A 343 -2.80 -6.54 -24.88
N SER A 344 -2.87 -6.63 -23.55
CA SER A 344 -3.88 -7.45 -22.85
C SER A 344 -5.31 -6.97 -23.13
N LEU A 345 -5.54 -5.65 -23.18
CA LEU A 345 -6.83 -5.07 -23.57
C LEU A 345 -7.17 -5.37 -25.03
N ALA A 346 -6.18 -5.32 -25.93
CA ALA A 346 -6.37 -5.70 -27.32
C ALA A 346 -6.79 -7.17 -27.46
N GLU A 347 -6.19 -8.08 -26.67
CA GLU A 347 -6.62 -9.48 -26.63
C GLU A 347 -8.06 -9.63 -26.11
N CYS A 348 -8.45 -8.87 -25.08
CA CYS A 348 -9.84 -8.85 -24.60
C CYS A 348 -10.83 -8.54 -25.73
N TYR A 349 -10.54 -7.53 -26.55
CA TYR A 349 -11.37 -7.20 -27.71
C TYR A 349 -11.26 -8.23 -28.85
N ALA A 350 -10.07 -8.75 -29.14
CA ALA A 350 -9.88 -9.70 -30.23
C ALA A 350 -10.59 -11.05 -29.97
N GLU A 351 -10.62 -11.49 -28.72
CA GLU A 351 -11.23 -12.75 -28.31
C GLU A 351 -12.68 -12.59 -27.79
N GLY A 352 -13.11 -11.37 -27.48
CA GLY A 352 -14.40 -11.12 -26.83
C GLY A 352 -14.40 -11.55 -25.36
N ARG A 353 -13.25 -11.48 -24.66
CA ARG A 353 -13.12 -11.83 -23.24
C ARG A 353 -13.45 -10.61 -22.38
N GLY A 354 -14.61 -10.63 -21.73
CA GLY A 354 -15.06 -9.56 -20.82
C GLY A 354 -15.60 -8.29 -21.50
N VAL A 355 -15.42 -8.19 -22.82
CA VAL A 355 -15.97 -7.15 -23.68
C VAL A 355 -16.50 -7.79 -24.97
N PRO A 356 -17.45 -7.18 -25.69
CA PRO A 356 -17.85 -7.66 -27.01
C PRO A 356 -16.64 -7.77 -27.95
N GLN A 357 -16.60 -8.83 -28.77
CA GLN A 357 -15.52 -9.01 -29.73
C GLN A 357 -15.49 -7.85 -30.74
N ASP A 358 -14.35 -7.19 -30.87
CA ASP A 358 -14.12 -6.08 -31.79
C ASP A 358 -12.66 -6.07 -32.27
N PHE A 359 -12.44 -6.56 -33.50
CA PHE A 359 -11.10 -6.57 -34.08
C PHE A 359 -10.59 -5.17 -34.44
N ALA A 360 -11.46 -4.20 -34.71
CA ALA A 360 -11.03 -2.85 -35.06
C ALA A 360 -10.46 -2.15 -33.82
N GLU A 361 -11.15 -2.28 -32.69
CA GLU A 361 -10.68 -1.75 -31.42
C GLU A 361 -9.42 -2.50 -30.93
N ALA A 362 -9.37 -3.83 -31.11
CA ALA A 362 -8.14 -4.61 -30.85
C ALA A 362 -6.96 -4.09 -31.66
N ALA A 363 -7.15 -3.78 -32.95
CA ALA A 363 -6.08 -3.25 -33.81
C ALA A 363 -5.58 -1.87 -33.33
N VAL A 364 -6.46 -1.02 -32.78
CA VAL A 364 -6.07 0.27 -32.20
C VAL A 364 -5.14 0.07 -31.00
N TRP A 365 -5.50 -0.83 -30.08
CA TRP A 365 -4.70 -1.08 -28.87
C TRP A 365 -3.41 -1.85 -29.16
N TYR A 366 -3.44 -2.86 -30.03
CA TYR A 366 -2.21 -3.52 -30.50
C TYR A 366 -1.28 -2.53 -31.17
N ARG A 367 -1.79 -1.58 -31.98
CA ARG A 367 -0.96 -0.54 -32.60
C ARG A 367 -0.25 0.33 -31.57
N LYS A 368 -0.97 0.82 -30.56
CA LYS A 368 -0.37 1.63 -29.48
C LYS A 368 0.79 0.88 -28.79
N ALA A 369 0.60 -0.38 -28.45
CA ALA A 369 1.66 -1.19 -27.83
C ALA A 369 2.81 -1.50 -28.80
N ALA A 370 2.48 -1.81 -30.06
CA ALA A 370 3.44 -2.16 -31.10
C ALA A 370 4.36 -0.99 -31.48
N GLU A 371 3.82 0.23 -31.53
CA GLU A 371 4.56 1.48 -31.78
C GLU A 371 5.55 1.80 -30.65
N GLN A 372 5.25 1.37 -29.42
CA GLN A 372 6.16 1.45 -28.28
C GLN A 372 7.24 0.35 -28.27
N GLY A 373 7.19 -0.59 -29.22
CA GLY A 373 8.18 -1.65 -29.35
C GLY A 373 7.73 -3.02 -28.84
N TYR A 374 6.54 -3.15 -28.25
CA TYR A 374 6.11 -4.40 -27.63
C TYR A 374 5.95 -5.53 -28.66
N GLU A 375 6.78 -6.55 -28.58
CA GLU A 375 6.99 -7.55 -29.63
C GLU A 375 5.78 -8.45 -29.87
N LEU A 376 5.03 -8.78 -28.80
CA LEU A 376 3.80 -9.54 -28.90
C LEU A 376 2.73 -8.75 -29.66
N ALA A 377 2.55 -7.47 -29.33
CA ALA A 377 1.61 -6.60 -30.03
C ALA A 377 2.01 -6.35 -31.49
N GLN A 378 3.30 -6.23 -31.79
CA GLN A 378 3.78 -6.15 -33.17
C GLN A 378 3.42 -7.41 -33.97
N HIS A 379 3.61 -8.59 -33.38
CA HIS A 379 3.21 -9.84 -34.01
C HIS A 379 1.69 -9.94 -34.23
N ASP A 380 0.90 -9.62 -33.21
CA ASP A 380 -0.56 -9.80 -33.26
C ASP A 380 -1.23 -8.76 -34.18
N LEU A 381 -0.71 -7.53 -34.22
CA LEU A 381 -1.13 -6.54 -35.20
C LEU A 381 -0.84 -7.00 -36.63
N ALA A 382 0.34 -7.58 -36.88
CA ALA A 382 0.67 -8.14 -38.17
C ALA A 382 -0.30 -9.27 -38.56
N GLU A 383 -0.70 -10.10 -37.59
CA GLU A 383 -1.68 -11.15 -37.82
C GLU A 383 -3.05 -10.59 -38.23
N LEU A 384 -3.53 -9.52 -37.60
CA LEU A 384 -4.76 -8.82 -38.01
C LEU A 384 -4.68 -8.34 -39.46
N TYR A 385 -3.55 -7.75 -39.86
CA TYR A 385 -3.30 -7.33 -41.23
C TYR A 385 -3.26 -8.48 -42.24
N THR A 386 -2.67 -9.63 -41.89
CA THR A 386 -2.66 -10.81 -42.79
C THR A 386 -4.02 -11.48 -42.97
N LYS A 387 -4.94 -11.25 -42.03
CA LYS A 387 -6.30 -11.82 -42.03
C LYS A 387 -7.36 -10.81 -42.47
N GLY A 388 -7.03 -9.52 -42.55
CA GLY A 388 -7.99 -8.44 -42.82
C GLY A 388 -9.05 -8.32 -41.72
N ARG A 389 -8.68 -8.53 -40.44
CA ARG A 389 -9.60 -8.48 -39.29
C ARG A 389 -9.44 -7.15 -38.58
N GLY A 390 -10.49 -6.33 -38.56
CA GLY A 390 -10.46 -4.99 -37.93
C GLY A 390 -9.63 -3.94 -38.68
N VAL A 391 -8.79 -4.38 -39.61
CA VAL A 391 -8.01 -3.57 -40.53
C VAL A 391 -8.14 -4.13 -41.95
N PRO A 392 -7.99 -3.30 -43.01
CA PRO A 392 -7.91 -3.80 -44.37
C PRO A 392 -6.79 -4.84 -44.53
N LEU A 393 -7.04 -5.87 -45.35
CA LEU A 393 -6.05 -6.89 -45.66
C LEU A 393 -4.83 -6.24 -46.32
N ASP A 394 -3.68 -6.28 -45.63
CA ASP A 394 -2.44 -5.67 -46.13
C ASP A 394 -1.23 -6.53 -45.71
N PHE A 395 -0.71 -7.31 -46.65
CA PHE A 395 0.46 -8.13 -46.40
C PHE A 395 1.76 -7.32 -46.31
N ALA A 396 1.83 -6.14 -46.93
CA ALA A 396 3.03 -5.31 -46.90
C ALA A 396 3.20 -4.72 -45.50
N GLU A 397 2.11 -4.18 -44.94
CA GLU A 397 2.10 -3.67 -43.56
C GLU A 397 2.35 -4.80 -42.55
N ALA A 398 1.73 -5.97 -42.74
CA ALA A 398 2.02 -7.14 -41.91
C ALA A 398 3.51 -7.54 -41.94
N ALA A 399 4.16 -7.46 -43.10
CA ALA A 399 5.58 -7.78 -43.21
C ALA A 399 6.46 -6.79 -42.43
N VAL A 400 6.09 -5.50 -42.39
CA VAL A 400 6.78 -4.48 -41.59
C VAL A 400 6.71 -4.84 -40.10
N TRP A 401 5.52 -5.12 -39.59
CA TRP A 401 5.32 -5.44 -38.18
C TRP A 401 5.93 -6.78 -37.77
N TYR A 402 5.79 -7.83 -38.59
CA TYR A 402 6.49 -9.09 -38.35
C TYR A 402 8.01 -8.91 -38.36
N ARG A 403 8.56 -8.06 -39.24
CA ARG A 403 10.00 -7.80 -39.25
C ARG A 403 10.47 -7.19 -37.94
N LYS A 404 9.78 -6.15 -37.44
CA LYS A 404 10.10 -5.53 -36.14
C LYS A 404 10.12 -6.56 -35.01
N ALA A 405 9.07 -7.39 -34.89
CA ALA A 405 9.01 -8.43 -33.85
C ALA A 405 10.08 -9.53 -34.04
N ALA A 406 10.35 -9.91 -35.30
CA ALA A 406 11.34 -10.94 -35.63
C ALA A 406 12.78 -10.50 -35.31
N GLU A 407 13.10 -9.23 -35.55
CA GLU A 407 14.40 -8.61 -35.22
C GLU A 407 14.64 -8.55 -33.71
N GLN A 408 13.58 -8.39 -32.91
CA GLN A 408 13.61 -8.52 -31.44
C GLN A 408 13.72 -9.96 -30.94
N GLY A 409 13.69 -10.93 -31.85
CA GLY A 409 13.89 -12.34 -31.53
C GLY A 409 12.60 -13.16 -31.47
N TYR A 410 11.42 -12.57 -31.62
CA TYR A 410 10.15 -13.29 -31.48
C TYR A 410 10.00 -14.38 -32.55
N VAL A 411 9.90 -15.64 -32.08
CA VAL A 411 10.01 -16.84 -32.92
C VAL A 411 8.90 -16.96 -33.95
N TRP A 412 7.65 -16.70 -33.53
CA TRP A 412 6.49 -16.78 -34.42
C TRP A 412 6.51 -15.69 -35.50
N ALA A 413 7.00 -14.50 -35.18
CA ALA A 413 7.18 -13.44 -36.17
C ALA A 413 8.23 -13.81 -37.23
N LYS A 414 9.37 -14.41 -36.84
CA LYS A 414 10.37 -14.93 -37.80
C LYS A 414 9.75 -15.94 -38.76
N TYR A 415 8.99 -16.90 -38.23
CA TYR A 415 8.29 -17.91 -39.03
C TYR A 415 7.25 -17.29 -39.98
N ASN A 416 6.45 -16.34 -39.49
CA ASN A 416 5.41 -15.70 -40.27
C ASN A 416 6.00 -14.79 -41.36
N LEU A 417 7.07 -14.04 -41.07
CA LEU A 417 7.80 -13.23 -42.05
C LEU A 417 8.42 -14.10 -43.15
N ALA A 418 9.08 -15.20 -42.79
CA ALA A 418 9.63 -16.16 -43.75
C ALA A 418 8.55 -16.69 -44.69
N ARG A 419 7.34 -16.92 -44.17
CA ARG A 419 6.19 -17.36 -44.96
C ARG A 419 5.70 -16.31 -45.96
N LEU A 420 5.83 -15.02 -45.64
CA LEU A 420 5.52 -13.92 -46.56
C LEU A 420 6.54 -13.87 -47.71
N TYR A 421 7.83 -13.96 -47.42
CA TYR A 421 8.90 -14.04 -48.43
C TYR A 421 8.76 -15.25 -49.35
N LYS A 422 8.53 -16.44 -48.78
CA LYS A 422 8.34 -17.68 -49.56
C LYS A 422 7.18 -17.57 -50.55
N LYS A 423 6.09 -16.90 -50.14
CA LYS A 423 4.86 -16.76 -50.95
C LYS A 423 4.85 -15.51 -51.83
N GLY A 424 5.77 -14.56 -51.64
CA GLY A 424 5.74 -13.26 -52.30
C GLY A 424 4.53 -12.41 -51.94
N ARG A 425 4.06 -12.46 -50.68
CA ARG A 425 2.88 -11.71 -50.21
C ARG A 425 3.34 -10.49 -49.43
N GLY A 426 3.06 -9.29 -49.94
CA GLY A 426 3.47 -8.02 -49.30
C GLY A 426 4.95 -7.70 -49.38
N VAL A 427 5.77 -8.67 -49.78
CA VAL A 427 7.20 -8.55 -50.07
C VAL A 427 7.50 -9.29 -51.38
N PRO A 428 8.55 -8.90 -52.13
CA PRO A 428 9.01 -9.67 -53.28
C PRO A 428 9.26 -11.13 -52.89
N LYS A 429 8.88 -12.06 -53.77
CA LYS A 429 9.11 -13.48 -53.54
C LYS A 429 10.61 -13.74 -53.51
N ASP A 430 11.11 -14.21 -52.38
CA ASP A 430 12.54 -14.43 -52.15
C ASP A 430 12.73 -15.67 -51.26
N PHE A 431 13.21 -16.75 -51.86
CA PHE A 431 13.44 -17.99 -51.13
C PHE A 431 14.67 -17.92 -50.23
N ALA A 432 15.68 -17.10 -50.55
CA ALA A 432 16.88 -16.98 -49.74
C ALA A 432 16.56 -16.27 -48.42
N GLN A 433 15.85 -15.13 -48.50
CA GLN A 433 15.34 -14.43 -47.31
C GLN A 433 14.39 -15.33 -46.50
N ALA A 434 13.51 -16.08 -47.18
CA ALA A 434 12.64 -17.03 -46.49
C ALA A 434 13.45 -18.10 -45.73
N ALA A 435 14.45 -18.72 -46.38
CA ALA A 435 15.30 -19.73 -45.77
C ALA A 435 16.07 -19.19 -44.56
N ASP A 436 16.60 -17.97 -44.64
CA ASP A 436 17.34 -17.35 -43.53
C ASP A 436 16.44 -17.08 -42.32
N TRP A 437 15.25 -16.53 -42.52
CA TRP A 437 14.29 -16.32 -41.43
C TRP A 437 13.73 -17.64 -40.87
N TYR A 438 13.47 -18.63 -41.72
CA TYR A 438 13.11 -19.97 -41.27
C TYR A 438 14.24 -20.61 -40.46
N ARG A 439 15.51 -20.47 -40.87
CA ARG A 439 16.68 -20.96 -40.12
C ARG A 439 16.73 -20.35 -38.73
N LYS A 440 16.63 -19.02 -38.62
CA LYS A 440 16.60 -18.32 -37.32
C LYS A 440 15.47 -18.79 -36.39
N ALA A 441 14.30 -19.11 -36.92
CA ALA A 441 13.19 -19.67 -36.13
C ALA A 441 13.40 -21.16 -35.78
N ALA A 442 13.90 -21.94 -36.75
CA ALA A 442 14.17 -23.37 -36.62
C ALA A 442 15.24 -23.66 -35.57
N GLU A 443 16.28 -22.83 -35.52
CA GLU A 443 17.35 -22.88 -34.53
C GLU A 443 16.87 -22.62 -33.10
N GLN A 444 15.73 -21.94 -32.95
CA GLN A 444 15.05 -21.69 -31.67
C GLN A 444 14.00 -22.76 -31.36
N GLY A 445 13.99 -23.87 -32.12
CA GLY A 445 13.12 -25.01 -31.88
C GLY A 445 11.73 -24.91 -32.51
N HIS A 446 11.45 -23.90 -33.35
CA HIS A 446 10.13 -23.77 -33.96
C HIS A 446 9.85 -24.91 -34.96
N ALA A 447 9.02 -25.86 -34.56
CA ALA A 447 8.83 -27.13 -35.26
C ALA A 447 8.38 -26.94 -36.72
N TRP A 448 7.45 -26.00 -36.98
CA TRP A 448 7.01 -25.69 -38.35
C TRP A 448 8.06 -24.99 -39.20
N ALA A 449 8.97 -24.22 -38.58
CA ALA A 449 10.06 -23.60 -39.32
C ALA A 449 11.09 -24.66 -39.74
N GLN A 450 11.39 -25.60 -38.84
CA GLN A 450 12.25 -26.77 -39.12
C GLN A 450 11.69 -27.61 -40.28
N TYR A 451 10.39 -27.89 -40.26
CA TYR A 451 9.74 -28.63 -41.34
C TYR A 451 9.88 -27.92 -42.69
N VAL A 452 9.54 -26.63 -42.76
CA VAL A 452 9.58 -25.86 -44.00
C VAL A 452 11.02 -25.71 -44.50
N LEU A 453 11.97 -25.44 -43.61
CA LEU A 453 13.39 -25.31 -43.95
C LEU A 453 13.97 -26.62 -44.50
N GLY A 454 13.62 -27.77 -43.92
CA GLY A 454 14.01 -29.06 -44.46
C GLY A 454 13.50 -29.30 -45.88
N GLY A 455 12.29 -28.82 -46.19
CA GLY A 455 11.77 -28.81 -47.55
C GLY A 455 12.55 -27.89 -48.51
N LEU A 456 12.99 -26.70 -48.04
CA LEU A 456 13.79 -25.78 -48.85
C LEU A 456 15.15 -26.38 -49.20
N TYR A 457 15.85 -27.00 -48.24
CA TYR A 457 17.11 -27.70 -48.48
C TYR A 457 16.95 -28.91 -49.40
N LYS A 458 15.87 -29.68 -49.26
CA LYS A 458 15.57 -30.78 -50.18
C LYS A 458 15.46 -30.30 -51.63
N ASN A 459 14.81 -29.15 -51.84
CA ASN A 459 14.51 -28.65 -53.17
C ASN A 459 15.57 -27.67 -53.73
N GLY A 460 16.54 -27.25 -52.94
CA GLY A 460 17.48 -26.17 -53.33
C GLY A 460 16.80 -24.80 -53.51
N GLU A 461 15.70 -24.55 -52.78
CA GLU A 461 14.93 -23.31 -52.89
C GLU A 461 15.53 -22.23 -51.98
N GLY A 462 16.32 -21.30 -52.55
CA GLY A 462 16.95 -20.20 -51.81
C GLY A 462 18.14 -20.60 -50.94
N VAL A 463 18.50 -21.88 -50.97
CA VAL A 463 19.69 -22.48 -50.36
C VAL A 463 20.26 -23.47 -51.35
N THR A 464 21.56 -23.78 -51.25
CA THR A 464 22.13 -24.92 -51.98
C THR A 464 21.41 -26.19 -51.56
N GLN A 465 21.05 -27.03 -52.53
CA GLN A 465 20.40 -28.31 -52.24
C GLN A 465 21.32 -29.16 -51.36
N ASP A 466 20.77 -29.63 -50.25
CA ASP A 466 21.51 -30.38 -49.23
C ASP A 466 20.57 -31.36 -48.53
N TYR A 467 20.69 -32.64 -48.88
CA TYR A 467 19.86 -33.69 -48.29
C TYR A 467 20.23 -34.01 -46.84
N GLU A 468 21.47 -33.74 -46.39
CA GLU A 468 21.88 -33.96 -45.00
C GLU A 468 21.21 -32.93 -44.10
N CYS A 469 21.30 -31.64 -44.47
CA CYS A 469 20.58 -30.56 -43.80
C CYS A 469 19.07 -30.78 -43.84
N ALA A 470 18.51 -31.20 -44.99
CA ALA A 470 17.10 -31.51 -45.12
C ALA A 470 16.66 -32.63 -44.16
N TYR A 471 17.44 -33.71 -44.06
CA TYR A 471 17.17 -34.83 -43.17
C TYR A 471 17.19 -34.41 -41.70
N VAL A 472 18.19 -33.62 -41.28
CA VAL A 472 18.34 -33.12 -39.90
C VAL A 472 17.13 -32.27 -39.52
N TRP A 473 16.78 -31.26 -40.32
CA TRP A 473 15.67 -30.36 -39.99
C TRP A 473 14.30 -31.04 -40.02
N LEU A 474 14.05 -31.95 -40.97
CA LEU A 474 12.82 -32.74 -40.98
C LEU A 474 12.72 -33.65 -39.75
N SER A 475 13.82 -34.27 -39.34
CA SER A 475 13.86 -35.11 -38.13
C SER A 475 13.61 -34.32 -36.86
N LEU A 476 14.18 -33.12 -36.75
CA LEU A 476 13.92 -32.18 -35.64
C LEU A 476 12.46 -31.76 -35.59
N SER A 477 11.85 -31.45 -36.74
CA SER A 477 10.45 -31.00 -36.81
C SER A 477 9.46 -32.03 -36.26
N ILE A 478 9.69 -33.32 -36.54
CA ILE A 478 8.86 -34.42 -36.03
C ILE A 478 8.99 -34.52 -34.52
N LYS A 479 10.22 -34.47 -33.99
CA LYS A 479 10.48 -34.55 -32.55
C LYS A 479 9.88 -33.36 -31.79
N ASN A 480 9.92 -32.18 -32.39
CA ASN A 480 9.38 -30.94 -31.80
C ASN A 480 7.87 -30.76 -32.05
N GLY A 481 7.18 -31.79 -32.57
CA GLY A 481 5.72 -31.85 -32.52
C GLY A 481 4.98 -31.64 -33.84
N VAL A 482 5.66 -31.67 -35.00
CA VAL A 482 4.96 -31.72 -36.30
C VAL A 482 4.55 -33.16 -36.60
N PHE A 483 3.28 -33.50 -36.33
CA PHE A 483 2.71 -34.84 -36.56
C PHE A 483 1.86 -34.97 -37.83
N MET A 484 2.05 -34.07 -38.81
CA MET A 484 1.31 -34.15 -40.08
C MET A 484 1.58 -35.46 -40.83
N ASN A 485 0.52 -36.03 -41.40
CA ASN A 485 0.61 -37.15 -42.35
C ASN A 485 1.51 -36.75 -43.53
N GLY A 486 2.70 -37.34 -43.61
CA GLY A 486 3.64 -37.14 -44.72
C GLY A 486 5.01 -36.59 -44.35
N VAL A 487 5.19 -35.99 -43.16
CA VAL A 487 6.52 -35.47 -42.76
C VAL A 487 7.53 -36.58 -42.55
N GLY A 488 7.14 -37.67 -41.89
CA GLY A 488 7.96 -38.88 -41.78
C GLY A 488 8.30 -39.47 -43.15
N LYS A 489 7.31 -39.57 -44.06
CA LYS A 489 7.52 -40.04 -45.43
C LYS A 489 8.49 -39.16 -46.20
N LEU A 490 8.41 -37.83 -46.03
CA LEU A 490 9.31 -36.88 -46.67
C LEU A 490 10.74 -37.01 -46.12
N ARG A 491 10.91 -37.13 -44.81
CA ARG A 491 12.19 -37.42 -44.17
C ARG A 491 12.78 -38.72 -44.70
N ASP A 492 11.99 -39.78 -44.78
CA ASP A 492 12.43 -41.09 -45.25
C ASP A 492 12.75 -41.10 -46.74
N ALA A 493 12.05 -40.27 -47.53
CA ALA A 493 12.39 -40.05 -48.93
C ALA A 493 13.74 -39.33 -49.07
N VAL A 494 13.97 -38.27 -48.29
CA VAL A 494 15.27 -37.57 -48.25
C VAL A 494 16.40 -38.51 -47.82
N ALA A 495 16.14 -39.39 -46.85
CA ALA A 495 17.13 -40.37 -46.38
C ALA A 495 17.59 -41.34 -47.49
N LYS A 496 16.73 -41.65 -48.47
CA LYS A 496 17.08 -42.52 -49.60
C LYS A 496 18.02 -41.86 -50.62
N GLU A 497 18.08 -40.53 -50.62
CA GLU A 497 18.98 -39.75 -51.48
C GLU A 497 20.40 -39.61 -50.89
N LEU A 498 20.60 -40.07 -49.64
CA LEU A 498 21.88 -39.99 -48.94
C LEU A 498 22.71 -41.26 -49.14
N SER A 499 24.02 -41.11 -49.37
CA SER A 499 24.94 -42.22 -49.21
C SER A 499 25.05 -42.64 -47.74
N THR A 500 25.52 -43.87 -47.47
CA THR A 500 25.70 -44.37 -46.10
C THR A 500 26.54 -43.44 -45.23
N ALA A 501 27.63 -42.88 -45.77
CA ALA A 501 28.49 -41.97 -45.04
C ALA A 501 27.76 -40.66 -44.66
N GLN A 502 27.04 -40.08 -45.61
CA GLN A 502 26.28 -38.84 -45.40
C GLN A 502 25.10 -39.03 -44.44
N PHE A 503 24.46 -40.21 -44.50
CA PHE A 503 23.39 -40.55 -43.57
C PHE A 503 23.90 -40.67 -42.11
N GLU A 504 25.07 -41.27 -41.91
CA GLU A 504 25.69 -41.34 -40.58
C GLU A 504 26.18 -39.97 -40.10
N THR A 505 26.74 -39.13 -40.97
CA THR A 505 27.05 -37.72 -40.65
C THR A 505 25.79 -36.96 -40.19
N ALA A 506 24.71 -37.05 -40.97
CA ALA A 506 23.45 -36.36 -40.64
C ALA A 506 22.84 -36.85 -39.31
N LYS A 507 22.96 -38.14 -38.98
CA LYS A 507 22.59 -38.67 -37.67
C LYS A 507 23.48 -38.14 -36.55
N GLY A 508 24.79 -38.01 -36.77
CA GLY A 508 25.74 -37.43 -35.83
C GLY A 508 25.38 -35.99 -35.48
N VAL A 509 25.16 -35.15 -36.50
CA VAL A 509 24.71 -33.75 -36.32
C VAL A 509 23.37 -33.68 -35.57
N LEU A 510 22.43 -34.57 -35.90
CA LEU A 510 21.14 -34.64 -35.21
C LEU A 510 21.31 -35.00 -33.71
N ALA A 511 22.23 -35.91 -33.39
CA ALA A 511 22.53 -36.29 -32.01
C ALA A 511 23.18 -35.13 -31.22
N GLU A 512 24.16 -34.44 -31.81
CA GLU A 512 24.77 -33.24 -31.19
C GLU A 512 23.75 -32.15 -30.92
N TYR A 513 22.86 -31.89 -31.89
CA TYR A 513 21.80 -30.91 -31.74
C TYR A 513 20.83 -31.29 -30.61
N PHE A 514 20.58 -32.58 -30.39
CA PHE A 514 19.74 -33.04 -29.29
C PHE A 514 20.40 -32.89 -27.92
N GLU A 515 21.71 -33.10 -27.80
CA GLU A 515 22.42 -32.87 -26.55
C GLU A 515 22.46 -31.38 -26.20
N LEU A 516 22.69 -30.50 -27.18
CA LEU A 516 22.59 -29.04 -27.00
C LEU A 516 21.18 -28.57 -26.61
N TYR A 517 20.14 -29.18 -27.17
CA TYR A 517 18.75 -28.82 -26.87
C TYR A 517 18.30 -29.34 -25.48
N ARG A 518 18.84 -30.47 -25.01
CA ARG A 518 18.63 -30.95 -23.63
C ARG A 518 19.28 -30.04 -22.59
N ALA A 519 20.47 -29.50 -22.87
CA ALA A 519 21.20 -28.62 -21.97
C ALA A 519 20.59 -27.20 -21.83
N ARG A 520 19.64 -26.83 -22.70
CA ARG A 520 18.95 -25.52 -22.70
C ARG A 520 17.53 -25.58 -22.13
N ARG A 521 17.06 -26.75 -21.70
CA ARG A 521 15.87 -26.93 -20.85
C ARG A 521 16.29 -26.98 -19.40
#